data_AF-A0A095YD56-F1
#
_entry.id   AF-A0A095YD56-F1
#
_cell.length_a   1.000
_cell.length_b   1.000
_cell.length_c   1.000
_cell.angle_alpha   90.00
_cell.angle_beta   90.00
_cell.angle_gamma   90.00
#
_symmetry.space_group_name_H-M   'P 1'
#
loop_
_entity.id
_entity.type
_entity.pdbx_description
1 polymer ?
#
loop_
_entity_poly.entity_id
_entity_poly.type
_entity_poly.pdbx_seq_one_letter_code
_entity_poly.pdbx_strand_id
1 'polypeptide(L)'
;MRDEMRADADADEPQPEQLELVFEIELLRQAEVNVDYILMLVEKFREPMLKSQVPDYQYKEQVLQAVESSPTLRDKRDLFMDFIELVNTDASVAEQWVAFISQRREQELGTLIEEERLREPAARDFMESAFDAGEVPRIGTDIGKVLPRMSFFGNTTGGESRAEVKERVLDKMTEFLERYEPLG
;
A
#
# COMPACT_ATOMS: atom_id res chain seq x y z
N MET A 1 50.96 -66.42 -10.74
CA MET A 1 51.10 -65.94 -12.14
C MET A 1 49.95 -64.96 -12.37
N ARG A 2 50.28 -63.73 -12.81
CA ARG A 2 49.39 -62.57 -13.09
C ARG A 2 48.89 -61.84 -11.82
N ASP A 3 49.31 -60.63 -11.48
CA ASP A 3 49.53 -59.36 -12.23
C ASP A 3 48.24 -58.70 -12.73
N GLU A 4 48.22 -57.36 -12.58
CA GLU A 4 47.27 -56.32 -13.02
C GLU A 4 46.14 -55.89 -12.06
N MET A 5 46.31 -54.72 -11.43
CA MET A 5 45.61 -53.45 -11.74
C MET A 5 45.85 -52.43 -10.60
N ARG A 6 46.82 -51.51 -10.77
CA ARG A 6 46.70 -50.14 -11.32
C ARG A 6 46.22 -49.12 -10.27
N ALA A 7 47.18 -48.34 -9.78
CA ALA A 7 46.97 -47.05 -9.15
C ALA A 7 46.73 -45.98 -10.22
N ASP A 8 45.73 -45.13 -10.01
CA ASP A 8 45.56 -43.74 -10.47
C ASP A 8 44.34 -43.25 -9.66
N ALA A 9 44.52 -42.43 -8.61
CA ALA A 9 44.70 -40.98 -8.64
C ALA A 9 43.41 -40.21 -8.97
N ASP A 10 43.09 -39.34 -8.02
CA ASP A 10 42.27 -38.13 -8.08
C ASP A 10 40.76 -38.14 -7.77
N ALA A 11 40.48 -37.26 -6.79
CA ALA A 11 39.30 -36.44 -6.62
C ALA A 11 38.01 -37.09 -6.14
N ASP A 12 37.90 -37.30 -4.82
CA ASP A 12 36.76 -36.75 -4.07
C ASP A 12 37.02 -36.80 -2.54
N GLU A 13 37.95 -35.97 -2.05
CA GLU A 13 37.95 -35.60 -0.63
C GLU A 13 37.50 -34.14 -0.52
N PRO A 14 36.23 -33.87 -0.17
CA PRO A 14 35.89 -32.56 0.36
C PRO A 14 36.36 -32.50 1.82
N GLN A 15 37.47 -31.79 2.04
CA GLN A 15 37.86 -31.29 3.36
C GLN A 15 37.37 -29.83 3.56
N PRO A 16 37.41 -29.35 4.82
CA PRO A 16 36.30 -29.03 5.71
C PRO A 16 35.83 -27.59 5.44
N GLU A 17 35.01 -26.97 6.30
CA GLU A 17 34.77 -25.51 6.28
C GLU A 17 33.72 -24.96 5.29
N GLN A 18 32.49 -25.50 5.28
CA GLN A 18 31.35 -24.73 4.76
C GLN A 18 30.17 -24.75 5.74
N LEU A 19 30.38 -24.01 6.83
CA LEU A 19 29.38 -23.18 7.49
C LEU A 19 28.13 -23.90 7.97
N GLU A 20 28.27 -24.57 9.11
CA GLU A 20 27.16 -24.79 10.04
C GLU A 20 26.73 -23.42 10.60
N LEU A 21 26.00 -22.68 9.77
CA LEU A 21 25.36 -21.42 10.11
C LEU A 21 24.15 -21.76 10.99
N VAL A 22 24.38 -22.10 12.25
CA VAL A 22 23.32 -22.17 13.26
C VAL A 22 22.86 -20.73 13.50
N PHE A 23 21.90 -20.28 12.70
CA PHE A 23 21.18 -19.04 12.98
C PHE A 23 20.32 -19.28 14.22
N GLU A 24 20.76 -18.79 15.37
CA GLU A 24 19.85 -18.49 16.47
C GLU A 24 18.92 -17.39 15.98
N ILE A 25 17.72 -17.77 15.53
CA ILE A 25 16.64 -16.82 15.27
C ILE A 25 16.08 -16.44 16.64
N GLU A 26 16.72 -15.48 17.32
CA GLU A 26 16.09 -14.79 18.44
C GLU A 26 14.96 -13.93 17.86
N LEU A 27 13.73 -14.42 18.00
CA LEU A 27 12.53 -13.74 17.52
C LEU A 27 12.29 -12.49 18.39
N LEU A 28 12.95 -11.37 18.07
CA LEU A 28 12.54 -10.07 18.59
C LEU A 28 11.08 -9.87 18.19
N ARG A 29 10.18 -9.74 19.18
CA ARG A 29 8.82 -9.22 18.97
C ARG A 29 8.96 -7.81 18.39
N GLN A 30 9.04 -7.69 17.07
CA GLN A 30 8.77 -6.42 16.41
C GLN A 30 7.32 -6.09 16.74
N ALA A 31 7.10 -4.99 17.46
CA ALA A 31 5.79 -4.36 17.45
C ALA A 31 5.53 -4.03 15.99
N GLU A 32 4.48 -4.62 15.41
CA GLU A 32 4.08 -4.34 14.05
C GLU A 32 3.77 -2.85 13.94
N VAL A 33 4.52 -2.15 13.07
CA VAL A 33 4.32 -0.72 12.87
C VAL A 33 3.02 -0.54 12.07
N ASN A 34 1.98 -0.12 12.77
CA ASN A 34 0.64 0.13 12.25
C ASN A 34 0.26 1.62 12.37
N VAL A 35 -0.90 2.00 11.85
CA VAL A 35 -1.39 3.38 11.84
C VAL A 35 -1.42 3.97 13.25
N ASP A 36 -1.98 3.26 14.23
CA ASP A 36 -2.08 3.74 15.62
C ASP A 36 -0.72 4.09 16.23
N TYR A 37 0.30 3.26 15.97
CA TYR A 37 1.66 3.54 16.42
C TYR A 37 2.21 4.82 15.77
N ILE A 38 1.99 5.00 14.47
CA ILE A 38 2.39 6.21 13.75
C ILE A 38 1.68 7.44 14.32
N LEU A 39 0.37 7.37 14.55
CA LEU A 39 -0.41 8.48 15.11
C LEU A 39 0.04 8.82 16.54
N MET A 40 0.38 7.81 17.34
CA MET A 40 0.97 8.01 18.67
C MET A 40 2.32 8.73 18.59
N LEU A 41 3.19 8.39 17.64
CA LEU A 41 4.45 9.11 17.42
C LEU A 41 4.22 10.56 17.00
N VAL A 42 3.28 10.80 16.09
CA VAL A 42 2.90 12.15 15.66
C VAL A 42 2.36 12.96 16.86
N GLU A 43 1.49 12.39 17.67
CA GLU A 43 0.96 13.03 18.88
C GLU A 43 2.09 13.38 19.88
N LYS A 44 3.01 12.44 20.11
CA LYS A 44 4.18 12.64 20.98
C LYS A 44 5.07 13.79 20.50
N PHE A 45 5.24 13.93 19.20
CA PHE A 45 6.14 14.92 18.59
C PHE A 45 5.45 16.19 18.10
N ARG A 46 4.11 16.27 18.21
CA ARG A 46 3.29 17.38 17.71
C ARG A 46 3.75 18.74 18.20
N GLU A 47 3.91 18.91 19.51
CA GLU A 47 4.31 20.20 20.09
C GLU A 47 5.71 20.66 19.64
N PRO A 48 6.77 19.83 19.70
CA PRO A 48 8.05 20.15 19.11
C PRO A 48 7.94 20.54 17.63
N MET A 49 7.29 19.69 16.82
CA MET A 49 7.12 19.90 15.38
C MET A 49 6.50 21.26 15.02
N LEU A 50 5.57 21.76 15.85
CA LEU A 50 4.87 23.03 15.61
C LEU A 50 5.60 24.27 16.16
N LYS A 51 6.45 24.12 17.19
CA LYS A 51 7.15 25.23 17.84
C LYS A 51 8.43 25.65 17.10
N SER A 52 8.98 24.77 16.27
CA SER A 52 10.25 25.01 15.60
C SER A 52 10.11 25.85 14.34
N GLN A 53 10.57 27.10 14.40
CA GLN A 53 10.65 28.04 13.27
C GLN A 53 11.87 27.77 12.34
N VAL A 54 12.65 26.71 12.61
CA VAL A 54 13.86 26.22 11.89
C VAL A 54 13.88 24.68 12.03
N PRO A 55 14.23 23.90 10.99
CA PRO A 55 13.50 22.66 10.70
C PRO A 55 13.81 21.50 11.65
N ASP A 56 12.73 21.03 12.28
CA ASP A 56 12.64 19.88 13.18
C ASP A 56 12.70 18.54 12.42
N TYR A 57 13.72 18.39 11.56
CA TYR A 57 13.89 17.21 10.72
C TYR A 57 13.92 15.92 11.53
N GLN A 58 14.45 15.93 12.76
CA GLN A 58 14.65 14.72 13.56
C GLN A 58 13.35 14.02 13.96
N TYR A 59 12.27 14.76 14.26
CA TYR A 59 11.01 14.13 14.65
C TYR A 59 10.20 13.69 13.44
N LYS A 60 10.18 14.50 12.37
CA LYS A 60 9.55 14.11 11.10
C LYS A 60 10.25 12.89 10.49
N GLU A 61 11.59 12.84 10.55
CA GLU A 61 12.41 11.72 10.11
C GLU A 61 12.15 10.45 10.93
N GLN A 62 11.93 10.55 12.24
CA GLN A 62 11.55 9.39 13.07
C GLN A 62 10.18 8.81 12.69
N VAL A 63 9.18 9.67 12.48
CA VAL A 63 7.87 9.23 12.02
C VAL A 63 8.00 8.59 10.63
N LEU A 64 8.75 9.23 9.74
CA LEU A 64 8.98 8.73 8.39
C LEU A 64 9.70 7.38 8.38
N GLN A 65 10.75 7.22 9.18
CA GLN A 65 11.49 5.97 9.30
C GLN A 65 10.59 4.85 9.84
N ALA A 66 9.68 5.16 10.78
CA ALA A 66 8.71 4.21 11.26
C ALA A 66 7.77 3.75 10.12
N VAL A 67 7.21 4.69 9.34
CA VAL A 67 6.37 4.37 8.17
C VAL A 67 7.13 3.52 7.16
N GLU A 68 8.37 3.91 6.81
CA GLU A 68 9.20 3.19 5.84
C GLU A 68 9.64 1.80 6.32
N SER A 69 9.68 1.58 7.63
CA SER A 69 9.99 0.26 8.19
C SER A 69 8.83 -0.73 8.07
N SER A 70 7.60 -0.23 7.87
CA SER A 70 6.40 -1.06 7.77
C SER A 70 6.13 -1.47 6.31
N PRO A 71 6.08 -2.78 5.99
CA PRO A 71 5.72 -3.25 4.65
C PRO A 71 4.32 -2.80 4.20
N THR A 72 3.38 -2.63 5.13
CA THR A 72 1.97 -2.29 4.83
C THR A 72 1.73 -0.78 4.69
N LEU A 73 2.63 0.05 5.23
CA LEU A 73 2.50 1.51 5.20
C LEU A 73 3.52 2.22 4.30
N ARG A 74 4.61 1.54 3.90
CA ARG A 74 5.69 2.14 3.09
C ARG A 74 5.18 2.73 1.77
N ASP A 75 4.25 2.05 1.11
CA ASP A 75 3.60 2.49 -0.14
C ASP A 75 2.61 3.65 0.06
N LYS A 76 2.27 3.96 1.31
CA LYS A 76 1.35 5.04 1.74
C LYS A 76 2.09 6.18 2.43
N ARG A 77 3.43 6.20 2.32
CA ARG A 77 4.33 7.21 2.89
C ARG A 77 3.90 8.63 2.56
N ASP A 78 3.45 8.85 1.33
CA ASP A 78 3.00 10.16 0.86
C ASP A 78 1.84 10.71 1.70
N LEU A 79 0.84 9.87 2.04
CA LEU A 79 -0.30 10.27 2.87
C LEU A 79 0.14 10.69 4.27
N PHE A 80 1.08 9.98 4.89
CA PHE A 80 1.62 10.35 6.19
C PHE A 80 2.43 11.64 6.15
N MET A 81 3.24 11.83 5.10
CA MET A 81 4.03 13.06 4.93
C MET A 81 3.12 14.28 4.75
N ASP A 82 2.12 14.17 3.88
CA ASP A 82 1.14 15.24 3.67
C ASP A 82 0.36 15.54 4.96
N PHE A 83 -0.02 14.51 5.72
CA PHE A 83 -0.71 14.67 7.00
C PHE A 83 0.14 15.43 8.05
N ILE A 84 1.43 15.08 8.16
CA ILE A 84 2.35 15.72 9.13
C ILE A 84 2.50 17.22 8.85
N GLU A 85 2.37 17.67 7.60
CA GLU A 85 2.41 19.10 7.26
C GLU A 85 1.13 19.85 7.65
N LEU A 86 0.01 19.15 7.85
CA LEU A 86 -1.30 19.73 8.16
C LEU A 86 -1.69 19.62 9.64
N VAL A 87 -0.94 18.83 10.42
CA VAL A 87 -1.23 18.59 11.83
C VAL A 87 -1.22 19.89 12.63
N ASN A 88 -2.18 20.03 13.54
CA ASN A 88 -2.30 21.19 14.41
C ASN A 88 -2.77 20.80 15.83
N THR A 89 -2.98 21.79 16.68
CA THR A 89 -3.37 21.59 18.09
C THR A 89 -4.88 21.66 18.34
N ASP A 90 -5.72 21.87 17.32
CA ASP A 90 -7.15 22.16 17.49
C ASP A 90 -7.98 20.91 17.84
N ALA A 91 -7.52 19.73 17.43
CA ALA A 91 -8.14 18.44 17.70
C ALA A 91 -7.09 17.37 18.04
N SER A 92 -7.51 16.16 18.41
CA SER A 92 -6.57 15.04 18.56
C SER A 92 -5.96 14.66 17.20
N VAL A 93 -4.74 14.12 17.20
CA VAL A 93 -4.10 13.65 15.96
C VAL A 93 -4.92 12.56 15.28
N ALA A 94 -5.60 11.69 16.04
CA ALA A 94 -6.46 10.64 15.49
C ALA A 94 -7.69 11.21 14.75
N GLU A 95 -8.37 12.21 15.31
CA GLU A 95 -9.50 12.87 14.64
C GLU A 95 -9.05 13.60 13.37
N GLN A 96 -7.91 14.29 13.43
CA GLN A 96 -7.33 14.97 12.27
C GLN A 96 -6.95 13.96 11.17
N TRP A 97 -6.43 12.78 11.54
CA TRP A 97 -6.09 11.72 10.60
C TRP A 97 -7.32 11.18 9.87
N VAL A 98 -8.39 10.85 10.59
CA VAL A 98 -9.64 10.36 9.98
C VAL A 98 -10.22 11.39 9.02
N ALA A 99 -10.22 12.67 9.41
CA ALA A 99 -10.68 13.75 8.54
C ALA A 99 -9.81 13.91 7.29
N PHE A 100 -8.48 13.85 7.46
CA PHE A 100 -7.51 13.94 6.37
C PHE A 100 -7.68 12.78 5.38
N ILE A 101 -7.72 11.53 5.85
CA ILE A 101 -7.89 10.35 4.99
C ILE A 101 -9.25 10.38 4.29
N SER A 102 -10.32 10.76 4.99
CA SER A 102 -11.64 10.88 4.37
C SER A 102 -11.65 11.89 3.22
N GLN A 103 -11.04 13.07 3.44
CA GLN A 103 -10.92 14.10 2.40
C GLN A 103 -10.04 13.64 1.23
N ARG A 104 -8.91 13.02 1.52
CA ARG A 104 -7.94 12.60 0.51
C ARG A 104 -8.48 11.44 -0.35
N ARG A 105 -9.14 10.47 0.29
CA ARG A 105 -9.88 9.39 -0.38
C ARG A 105 -10.94 9.96 -1.31
N GLU A 106 -11.74 10.91 -0.84
CA GLU A 106 -12.77 11.56 -1.66
C GLU A 106 -12.20 12.29 -2.89
N GLN A 107 -11.09 13.02 -2.72
CA GLN A 107 -10.41 13.72 -3.82
C GLN A 107 -9.82 12.76 -4.87
N GLU A 108 -9.10 11.73 -4.42
CA GLU A 108 -8.48 10.74 -5.32
C GLU A 108 -9.55 9.89 -6.03
N LEU A 109 -10.66 9.55 -5.35
CA LEU A 109 -11.81 8.88 -5.98
C LEU A 109 -12.45 9.78 -7.05
N GLY A 110 -12.64 11.07 -6.75
CA GLY A 110 -13.16 12.04 -7.72
C GLY A 110 -12.29 12.11 -8.98
N THR A 111 -10.96 12.12 -8.81
CA THR A 111 -10.00 12.11 -9.93
C THR A 111 -10.14 10.83 -10.75
N LEU A 112 -10.21 9.66 -10.11
CA LEU A 112 -10.41 8.38 -10.79
C LEU A 112 -11.74 8.35 -11.58
N ILE A 113 -12.82 8.88 -11.01
CA ILE A 113 -14.12 9.01 -11.66
C ILE A 113 -14.02 9.90 -12.91
N GLU A 114 -13.34 11.03 -12.83
CA GLU A 114 -13.15 11.95 -13.95
C GLU A 114 -12.30 11.34 -15.07
N GLU A 115 -11.15 10.76 -14.72
CA GLU A 115 -10.21 10.14 -15.66
C GLU A 115 -10.86 9.00 -16.46
N GLU A 116 -11.56 8.11 -15.76
CA GLU A 116 -12.22 6.94 -16.35
C GLU A 116 -13.64 7.25 -16.86
N ARG A 117 -14.09 8.50 -16.67
CA ARG A 117 -15.44 9.00 -17.04
C ARG A 117 -16.56 8.15 -16.45
N LEU A 118 -16.36 7.71 -15.21
CA LEU A 118 -17.31 6.84 -14.51
C LEU A 118 -18.60 7.59 -14.23
N ARG A 119 -19.67 6.82 -14.07
CA ARG A 119 -21.01 7.35 -13.87
C ARG A 119 -21.27 7.56 -12.40
N GLU A 120 -21.55 8.80 -12.02
CA GLU A 120 -22.05 9.15 -10.71
C GLU A 120 -23.60 9.04 -10.63
N PRO A 121 -24.17 8.76 -9.45
CA PRO A 121 -23.49 8.46 -8.17
C PRO A 121 -22.93 7.01 -8.10
N ALA A 122 -23.27 6.16 -9.07
CA ALA A 122 -23.00 4.71 -9.01
C ALA A 122 -21.55 4.32 -8.73
N ALA A 123 -20.57 5.08 -9.22
CA ALA A 123 -19.15 4.84 -8.95
C ALA A 123 -18.79 4.95 -7.45
N ARG A 124 -19.41 5.92 -6.75
CA ARG A 124 -19.19 6.14 -5.31
C ARG A 124 -19.86 5.05 -4.50
N ASP A 125 -21.13 4.78 -4.79
CA ASP A 125 -21.89 3.70 -4.15
C ASP A 125 -21.18 2.34 -4.30
N PHE A 126 -20.58 2.10 -5.48
CA PHE A 126 -19.81 0.88 -5.75
C PHE A 126 -18.54 0.81 -4.91
N MET A 127 -17.80 1.91 -4.79
CA MET A 127 -16.60 1.94 -3.94
C MET A 127 -16.94 1.83 -2.46
N GLU A 128 -17.97 2.50 -1.97
CA GLU A 128 -18.45 2.35 -0.59
C GLU A 128 -18.77 0.89 -0.28
N SER A 129 -19.50 0.22 -1.18
CA SER A 129 -19.80 -1.22 -1.05
C SER A 129 -18.53 -2.08 -1.06
N ALA A 130 -17.50 -1.69 -1.82
CA ALA A 130 -16.23 -2.40 -1.87
C ALA A 130 -15.41 -2.22 -0.57
N PHE A 131 -15.42 -1.02 0.03
CA PHE A 131 -14.83 -0.79 1.35
C PHE A 131 -15.54 -1.61 2.42
N ASP A 132 -16.88 -1.63 2.42
CA ASP A 132 -17.67 -2.43 3.37
C ASP A 132 -17.41 -3.94 3.23
N ALA A 133 -17.20 -4.41 2.00
CA ALA A 133 -16.91 -5.81 1.71
C ALA A 133 -15.43 -6.18 1.91
N GLY A 134 -14.52 -5.21 1.92
CA GLY A 134 -13.07 -5.42 1.91
C GLY A 134 -12.51 -5.93 0.57
N GLU A 135 -13.32 -5.96 -0.49
CA GLU A 135 -12.89 -6.37 -1.83
C GLU A 135 -13.69 -5.66 -2.93
N VAL A 136 -13.09 -5.49 -4.12
CA VAL A 136 -13.79 -4.98 -5.29
C VAL A 136 -14.49 -6.13 -6.04
N PRO A 137 -15.83 -6.15 -6.13
CA PRO A 137 -16.55 -7.24 -6.79
C PRO A 137 -16.26 -7.26 -8.31
N ARG A 138 -15.54 -8.29 -8.77
CA ARG A 138 -15.25 -8.49 -10.21
C ARG A 138 -16.37 -9.21 -10.96
N ILE A 139 -17.21 -9.94 -10.22
CA ILE A 139 -18.34 -10.72 -10.73
C ILE A 139 -19.64 -9.97 -10.46
N GLY A 140 -20.57 -10.03 -11.40
CA GLY A 140 -21.88 -9.38 -11.29
C GLY A 140 -22.07 -8.29 -12.33
N THR A 141 -23.15 -7.51 -12.17
CA THR A 141 -23.57 -6.49 -13.15
C THR A 141 -23.40 -5.06 -12.66
N ASP A 142 -23.01 -4.84 -11.39
CA ASP A 142 -22.95 -3.51 -10.78
C ASP A 142 -21.87 -2.63 -11.38
N ILE A 143 -20.70 -3.19 -11.67
CA ILE A 143 -19.65 -2.49 -12.45
C ILE A 143 -20.17 -2.00 -13.80
N GLY A 144 -21.16 -2.68 -14.40
CA GLY A 144 -21.80 -2.24 -15.63
C GLY A 144 -22.54 -0.91 -15.52
N LYS A 145 -23.01 -0.54 -14.31
CA LYS A 145 -23.67 0.73 -14.00
C LYS A 145 -22.66 1.86 -13.80
N VAL A 146 -21.48 1.53 -13.28
CA VAL A 146 -20.35 2.44 -13.04
C VAL A 146 -19.68 2.87 -14.34
N LEU A 147 -19.49 1.93 -15.26
CA LEU A 147 -18.79 2.21 -16.52
C LEU A 147 -19.53 3.24 -17.40
N PRO A 148 -18.79 4.02 -18.21
CA PRO A 148 -19.38 4.88 -19.22
C PRO A 148 -20.33 4.10 -20.15
N ARG A 149 -21.26 4.83 -20.80
CA ARG A 149 -22.07 4.24 -21.87
C ARG A 149 -21.16 3.89 -23.04
N MET A 150 -21.12 2.60 -23.38
CA MET A 150 -20.29 2.07 -24.46
C MET A 150 -21.09 1.06 -25.29
N SER A 151 -20.69 0.87 -26.54
CA SER A 151 -21.22 -0.24 -27.34
C SER A 151 -20.78 -1.56 -26.72
N PHE A 152 -21.70 -2.53 -26.67
CA PHE A 152 -21.37 -3.92 -26.37
C PHE A 152 -20.70 -4.63 -27.55
N PHE A 153 -20.91 -4.10 -28.76
CA PHE A 153 -20.41 -4.64 -30.02
C PHE A 153 -19.55 -3.57 -30.68
N GLY A 154 -18.26 -3.55 -30.34
CA GLY A 154 -17.28 -2.68 -30.96
C GLY A 154 -16.39 -1.93 -29.97
N ASN A 155 -15.34 -1.35 -30.52
CA ASN A 155 -14.35 -0.56 -29.80
C ASN A 155 -14.93 0.83 -29.51
N THR A 156 -14.53 1.45 -28.41
CA THR A 156 -14.82 2.85 -28.12
C THR A 156 -14.18 3.77 -29.18
N THR A 157 -14.52 5.06 -29.15
CA THR A 157 -13.89 6.08 -30.03
C THR A 157 -12.36 6.11 -29.92
N GLY A 158 -11.78 5.55 -28.84
CA GLY A 158 -10.35 5.40 -28.61
C GLY A 158 -9.76 4.01 -28.93
N GLY A 159 -10.53 3.08 -29.50
CA GLY A 159 -10.03 1.76 -29.92
C GLY A 159 -10.06 0.66 -28.85
N GLU A 160 -10.36 0.98 -27.58
CA GLU A 160 -10.48 0.00 -26.49
C GLU A 160 -11.87 -0.65 -26.46
N SER A 161 -11.95 -1.95 -26.18
CA SER A 161 -13.19 -2.70 -25.97
C SER A 161 -13.80 -2.43 -24.59
N ARG A 162 -15.11 -2.65 -24.46
CA ARG A 162 -15.80 -2.53 -23.15
C ARG A 162 -15.21 -3.47 -22.09
N ALA A 163 -14.70 -4.63 -22.49
CA ALA A 163 -14.08 -5.59 -21.58
C ALA A 163 -12.74 -5.06 -21.04
N GLU A 164 -11.90 -4.47 -21.89
CA GLU A 164 -10.62 -3.89 -21.48
C GLU A 164 -10.82 -2.72 -20.52
N VAL A 165 -11.78 -1.83 -20.81
CA VAL A 165 -12.09 -0.72 -19.89
C VAL A 165 -12.64 -1.25 -18.56
N LYS A 166 -13.48 -2.29 -18.59
CA LYS A 166 -13.98 -2.92 -17.36
C LYS A 166 -12.83 -3.41 -16.48
N GLU A 167 -11.92 -4.20 -17.03
CA GLU A 167 -10.79 -4.74 -16.24
C GLU A 167 -9.89 -3.61 -15.74
N ARG A 168 -9.55 -2.63 -16.57
CA ARG A 168 -8.74 -1.47 -16.15
C ARG A 168 -9.36 -0.72 -14.97
N VAL A 169 -10.68 -0.46 -15.03
CA VAL A 169 -11.39 0.25 -13.96
C VAL A 169 -11.42 -0.60 -12.69
N LEU A 170 -11.66 -1.91 -12.80
CA LEU A 170 -11.63 -2.82 -11.65
C LEU A 170 -10.24 -2.88 -11.00
N ASP A 171 -9.18 -2.92 -11.80
CA ASP A 171 -7.80 -2.91 -11.30
C ASP A 171 -7.51 -1.60 -10.56
N LYS A 172 -7.80 -0.43 -11.16
CA LYS A 172 -7.65 0.88 -10.51
C LYS A 172 -8.46 1.00 -9.22
N MET A 173 -9.69 0.48 -9.19
CA MET A 173 -10.52 0.48 -7.99
C MET A 173 -9.97 -0.46 -6.91
N THR A 174 -9.37 -1.58 -7.31
CA THR A 174 -8.72 -2.51 -6.37
C THR A 174 -7.49 -1.86 -5.75
N GLU A 175 -6.63 -1.24 -6.57
CA GLU A 175 -5.47 -0.48 -6.09
C GLU A 175 -5.90 0.67 -5.15
N PHE A 176 -6.99 1.36 -5.49
CA PHE A 176 -7.55 2.39 -4.63
C PHE A 176 -8.03 1.83 -3.28
N LEU A 177 -8.71 0.68 -3.28
CA LEU A 177 -9.14 0.02 -2.05
C LEU A 177 -7.94 -0.37 -1.19
N GLU A 178 -6.96 -1.08 -1.76
CA GLU A 178 -5.73 -1.51 -1.07
C GLU A 178 -4.91 -0.34 -0.50
N ARG A 179 -4.96 0.81 -1.17
CA ARG A 179 -4.30 2.03 -0.72
C ARG A 179 -4.91 2.61 0.56
N TYR A 180 -6.23 2.51 0.73
CA TYR A 180 -6.95 3.19 1.80
C TYR A 180 -7.48 2.28 2.91
N GLU A 181 -7.77 1.01 2.63
CA GLU A 181 -8.30 0.03 3.59
C GLU A 181 -7.48 -0.06 4.90
N PRO A 182 -6.14 -0.13 4.88
CA PRO A 182 -5.38 -0.28 6.11
C PRO A 182 -5.22 1.03 6.90
N LEU A 183 -5.78 2.15 6.42
CA LEU A 183 -5.57 3.48 7.00
C LEU A 183 -6.68 3.93 7.96
N GLY A 184 -7.78 3.18 8.06
CA GLY A 184 -8.89 3.46 8.97
C GLY A 184 -10.26 3.23 8.37
#